data_AF-A0A961TC74-F1
#
_entry.id   AF-A0A961TC74-F1
#
_cell.length_a   1.000
_cell.length_b   1.000
_cell.length_c   1.000
_cell.angle_alpha   90.00
_cell.angle_beta   90.00
_cell.angle_gamma   90.00
#
_symmetry.space_group_name_H-M   'P 1'
#
loop_
_entity.id
_entity.type
_entity.pdbx_description
1 polymer ?
#
loop_
_entity_poly.entity_id
_entity_poly.type
_entity_poly.pdbx_seq_one_letter_code
_entity_poly.pdbx_strand_id
1 'polypeptide(L)'
;MRPEDLLCPTPQGLYCPPGDFHIDPVRPVSHALITHGHADHARAGHHAVMATTHTLAIMAIRYGEDFCRTRQAADYHTRQTINGVNVTFHPAGHVLGSAQ
;
A
#
# COMPACT_ATOMS: atom_id res chain seq x y z
N MET A 1 -7.75 5.10 21.73
CA MET A 1 -7.47 4.01 20.78
C MET A 1 -6.06 3.53 21.07
N ARG A 2 -5.87 2.23 21.24
CA ARG A 2 -4.53 1.64 21.39
C ARG A 2 -3.93 1.42 19.99
N PRO A 3 -2.60 1.39 19.83
CA PRO A 3 -1.97 1.17 18.52
C PRO A 3 -2.48 -0.09 17.81
N GLU A 4 -2.70 -1.18 18.54
CA GLU A 4 -3.21 -2.45 18.02
C GLU A 4 -4.67 -2.39 17.52
N ASP A 5 -5.45 -1.39 17.95
CA ASP A 5 -6.80 -1.16 17.44
C ASP A 5 -6.75 -0.47 16.06
N LEU A 6 -5.61 0.12 15.69
CA LEU A 6 -5.39 0.77 14.39
C LEU A 6 -4.66 -0.16 13.40
N LEU A 7 -3.61 -0.86 13.84
CA LEU A 7 -2.85 -1.78 13.00
C LEU A 7 -2.61 -3.10 13.74
N CYS A 8 -3.00 -4.22 13.12
CA CYS A 8 -2.82 -5.56 13.67
C CYS A 8 -2.28 -6.54 12.62
N PRO A 9 -1.47 -7.53 13.02
CA PRO A 9 -0.99 -8.54 12.10
C PRO A 9 -2.12 -9.50 11.70
N THR A 10 -2.12 -9.89 10.43
CA THR A 10 -2.96 -10.95 9.87
C THR A 10 -2.10 -11.89 9.02
N PRO A 11 -2.58 -13.08 8.64
CA PRO A 11 -1.86 -13.95 7.70
C PRO A 11 -1.54 -13.30 6.33
N GLN A 12 -2.25 -12.23 5.96
CA GLN A 12 -2.07 -11.49 4.73
C GLN A 12 -1.05 -10.36 4.88
N GLY A 13 -0.78 -9.86 6.08
CA GLY A 13 0.11 -8.72 6.34
C GLY A 13 -0.39 -7.82 7.47
N LEU A 14 0.13 -6.60 7.55
CA LEU A 14 -0.29 -5.61 8.54
C LEU A 14 -1.63 -5.00 8.10
N TYR A 15 -2.70 -5.21 8.88
CA TYR A 15 -4.06 -4.81 8.56
C TYR A 15 -4.51 -3.63 9.41
N CYS A 16 -5.24 -2.70 8.80
CA CYS A 16 -5.93 -1.61 9.46
C CYS A 16 -7.44 -1.89 9.50
N PRO A 17 -8.00 -2.42 10.61
CA PRO A 17 -9.44 -2.68 10.72
C PRO A 17 -10.34 -1.48 10.45
N PRO A 18 -10.11 -0.28 11.02
CA PRO A 18 -10.98 0.86 10.74
C PRO A 18 -10.83 1.41 9.32
N GLY A 19 -9.67 1.23 8.70
CA GLY A 19 -9.39 1.66 7.33
C GLY A 19 -9.79 0.63 6.26
N ASP A 20 -9.97 -0.61 6.65
CA ASP A 20 -10.15 -1.79 5.79
C ASP A 20 -9.11 -1.92 4.66
N PHE A 21 -7.82 -1.77 5.01
CA PHE A 21 -6.69 -1.93 4.09
C PHE A 21 -5.53 -2.67 4.73
N HIS A 22 -4.65 -3.24 3.91
CA HIS A 22 -3.39 -3.85 4.34
C HIS A 22 -2.20 -3.01 3.87
N ILE A 23 -1.13 -3.00 4.67
CA ILE A 23 0.17 -2.45 4.29
C ILE A 23 1.09 -3.62 3.92
N ASP A 24 1.69 -3.53 2.73
CA ASP A 24 2.58 -4.55 2.15
C ASP A 24 2.09 -6.00 2.28
N PRO A 25 0.86 -6.29 1.84
CA PRO A 25 0.30 -7.63 1.99
C PRO A 25 1.07 -8.67 1.16
N VAL A 26 1.34 -9.83 1.77
CA VAL A 26 2.02 -10.97 1.14
C VAL A 26 1.09 -11.85 0.30
N ARG A 27 -0.22 -11.55 0.29
CA ARG A 27 -1.27 -12.25 -0.47
C ARG A 27 -2.25 -11.24 -1.08
N PRO A 28 -2.99 -11.59 -2.16
CA PRO A 28 -4.05 -10.74 -2.70
C PRO A 28 -5.07 -10.31 -1.64
N VAL A 29 -5.47 -9.02 -1.69
CA VAL A 29 -6.43 -8.39 -0.76
C VAL A 29 -7.25 -7.32 -1.50
N SER A 30 -8.32 -6.83 -0.86
CA SER A 30 -9.19 -5.78 -1.42
C SER A 30 -8.47 -4.44 -1.57
N HIS A 31 -7.80 -3.96 -0.53
CA HIS A 31 -7.07 -2.67 -0.55
C HIS A 31 -5.65 -2.87 -0.01
N ALA A 32 -4.66 -2.58 -0.84
CA ALA A 32 -3.24 -2.68 -0.51
C ALA A 32 -2.59 -1.29 -0.58
N LEU A 33 -1.91 -0.90 0.50
CA LEU A 33 -0.98 0.22 0.53
C LEU A 33 0.42 -0.39 0.41
N ILE A 34 1.15 0.01 -0.64
CA ILE A 34 2.47 -0.54 -0.93
C ILE A 34 3.53 0.51 -0.63
N THR A 35 4.46 0.18 0.25
CA THR A 35 5.53 1.09 0.70
C THR A 35 6.56 1.30 -0.39
N HIS A 36 6.98 0.24 -1.09
CA HIS A 36 7.97 0.31 -2.15
C HIS A 36 7.97 -0.91 -3.08
N GLY A 37 8.64 -0.79 -4.22
CA GLY A 37 8.59 -1.75 -5.31
C GLY A 37 9.42 -3.04 -5.14
N HIS A 38 9.89 -3.42 -3.94
CA HIS A 38 10.54 -4.73 -3.75
C HIS A 38 9.52 -5.87 -3.74
N ALA A 39 9.91 -7.06 -4.20
CA ALA A 39 8.97 -8.17 -4.45
C ALA A 39 8.45 -8.86 -3.18
N ASP A 40 9.09 -8.62 -2.04
CA ASP A 40 8.63 -9.01 -0.71
C ASP A 40 7.51 -8.09 -0.18
N HIS A 41 7.40 -6.86 -0.70
CA HIS A 41 6.36 -5.87 -0.35
C HIS A 41 5.29 -5.70 -1.43
N ALA A 42 5.69 -5.50 -2.68
CA ALA A 42 4.82 -5.26 -3.82
C ALA A 42 4.45 -6.56 -4.53
N ARG A 43 3.14 -6.88 -4.61
CA ARG A 43 2.62 -8.07 -5.29
C ARG A 43 1.45 -7.70 -6.22
N ALA A 44 1.19 -8.57 -7.18
CA ALA A 44 0.03 -8.46 -8.06
C ALA A 44 -1.20 -9.16 -7.48
N GLY A 45 -2.37 -8.87 -8.06
CA GLY A 45 -3.64 -9.53 -7.75
C GLY A 45 -4.50 -8.81 -6.71
N HIS A 46 -4.04 -7.68 -6.15
CA HIS A 46 -4.88 -6.85 -5.28
C HIS A 46 -6.00 -6.17 -6.09
N HIS A 47 -7.15 -5.92 -5.47
CA HIS A 47 -8.23 -5.21 -6.14
C HIS A 47 -7.89 -3.71 -6.32
N ALA A 48 -7.55 -3.03 -5.23
CA ALA A 48 -7.09 -1.65 -5.23
C ALA A 48 -5.68 -1.53 -4.64
N VAL A 49 -4.80 -0.79 -5.32
CA VAL A 49 -3.44 -0.50 -4.86
C VAL A 49 -3.23 1.01 -4.73
N MET A 50 -2.75 1.45 -3.58
CA MET A 50 -2.28 2.80 -3.34
C MET A 50 -0.78 2.79 -3.07
N ALA A 51 -0.03 3.57 -3.83
CA ALA A 51 1.42 3.73 -3.64
C ALA A 51 1.89 5.01 -4.31
N THR A 52 3.16 5.38 -4.13
CA THR A 52 3.75 6.49 -4.90
C THR A 52 3.74 6.16 -6.41
N THR A 53 3.72 7.20 -7.26
CA THR A 53 3.74 7.03 -8.73
C THR A 53 4.87 6.13 -9.22
N HIS A 54 6.05 6.25 -8.61
CA HIS A 54 7.20 5.43 -8.98
C HIS A 54 7.03 3.96 -8.56
N THR A 55 6.50 3.70 -7.37
CA THR A 55 6.19 2.33 -6.92
C THR A 55 5.14 1.69 -7.84
N LEU A 56 4.08 2.42 -8.21
CA LEU A 56 3.07 1.94 -9.16
C LEU A 56 3.67 1.62 -10.54
N ALA A 57 4.58 2.46 -11.03
CA ALA A 57 5.28 2.21 -12.30
C ALA A 57 6.17 0.96 -12.23
N ILE A 58 6.90 0.76 -11.12
CA ILE A 58 7.70 -0.45 -10.90
C ILE A 58 6.79 -1.70 -10.89
N MET A 59 5.64 -1.62 -10.21
CA MET A 59 4.67 -2.72 -10.19
C MET A 59 4.15 -3.05 -11.59
N ALA A 60 3.78 -2.04 -12.39
CA ALA A 60 3.30 -2.24 -13.76
C ALA A 60 4.38 -2.88 -14.67
N ILE A 61 5.62 -2.42 -14.57
CA ILE A 61 6.75 -2.99 -15.33
C ILE A 61 6.99 -4.46 -14.96
N ARG A 62 6.88 -4.80 -13.66
CA ARG A 62 7.20 -6.15 -13.16
C ARG A 62 6.07 -7.15 -13.36
N TYR A 63 4.82 -6.70 -13.19
CA TYR A 63 3.67 -7.60 -13.06
C TYR A 63 2.61 -7.41 -14.15
N GLY A 64 2.84 -6.51 -15.10
CA GLY A 64 1.87 -6.13 -16.14
C GLY A 64 1.01 -4.94 -15.71
N GLU A 65 0.44 -4.21 -16.68
CA GLU A 65 -0.47 -3.08 -16.40
C GLU A 65 -1.73 -3.51 -15.65
N ASP A 66 -2.08 -4.80 -15.68
CA ASP A 66 -3.21 -5.43 -15.01
C ASP A 66 -2.87 -6.01 -13.63
N PHE A 67 -1.74 -5.61 -13.02
CA PHE A 67 -1.31 -6.08 -11.70
C PHE A 67 -2.35 -5.84 -10.58
N CYS A 68 -3.28 -4.91 -10.78
CA CYS A 68 -4.44 -4.64 -9.91
C CYS A 68 -5.63 -4.15 -10.74
N ARG A 69 -6.83 -4.09 -10.15
CA ARG A 69 -8.00 -3.55 -10.86
C ARG A 69 -8.04 -2.02 -10.87
N THR A 70 -7.61 -1.40 -9.78
CA THR A 70 -7.58 0.06 -9.63
C THR A 70 -6.29 0.48 -8.94
N ARG A 71 -5.67 1.55 -9.42
CA ARG A 71 -4.46 2.13 -8.84
C ARG A 71 -4.69 3.59 -8.44
N GLN A 72 -4.18 3.98 -7.28
CA GLN A 72 -4.21 5.35 -6.78
C GLN A 72 -2.80 5.81 -6.44
N ALA A 73 -2.35 6.87 -7.11
CA ALA A 73 -1.07 7.50 -6.79
C ALA A 73 -1.18 8.24 -5.45
N ALA A 74 -0.18 8.07 -4.59
CA ALA A 74 -0.02 8.80 -3.35
C ALA A 74 1.13 9.79 -3.45
N ASP A 75 0.82 11.07 -3.27
CA ASP A 75 1.82 12.12 -3.13
C ASP A 75 2.38 12.13 -1.71
N TYR A 76 3.67 12.38 -1.60
CA TYR A 76 4.31 12.54 -0.30
C TYR A 76 3.69 13.69 0.48
N HIS A 77 3.65 13.54 1.81
CA HIS A 77 3.15 14.56 2.75
C HIS A 77 1.69 14.99 2.51
N THR A 78 0.96 14.29 1.65
CA THR A 78 -0.44 14.54 1.38
C THR A 78 -1.30 13.58 2.19
N ARG A 79 -2.24 14.14 2.95
CA ARG A 79 -3.19 13.36 3.74
C ARG A 79 -4.26 12.77 2.84
N GLN A 80 -4.46 11.47 2.95
CA GLN A 80 -5.55 10.73 2.33
C GLN A 80 -6.43 10.15 3.44
N THR A 81 -7.74 10.18 3.25
CA THR A 81 -8.68 9.62 4.21
C THR A 81 -9.32 8.37 3.61
N ILE A 82 -9.12 7.23 4.27
CA ILE A 82 -9.66 5.92 3.88
C ILE A 82 -10.55 5.44 5.03
N ASN A 83 -11.86 5.37 4.81
CA ASN A 83 -12.84 4.94 5.83
C ASN A 83 -12.68 5.68 7.18
N GLY A 84 -12.37 6.98 7.13
CA GLY A 84 -12.15 7.80 8.33
C GLY A 84 -10.75 7.72 8.95
N VAL A 85 -9.87 6.85 8.43
CA VAL A 85 -8.45 6.77 8.81
C VAL A 85 -7.62 7.68 7.94
N ASN A 86 -6.76 8.49 8.55
CA ASN A 86 -5.83 9.35 7.84
C ASN A 86 -4.52 8.60 7.56
N VAL A 87 -4.11 8.58 6.30
CA VAL A 87 -2.85 8.01 5.82
C VAL A 87 -2.04 9.11 5.14
N THR A 88 -0.74 9.13 5.39
CA THR A 88 0.20 10.03 4.72
C THR A 88 1.46 9.27 4.42
N PHE A 89 1.91 9.32 3.16
CA PHE A 89 3.13 8.67 2.72
C PHE A 89 4.30 9.62 3.00
N HIS A 90 5.30 9.17 3.75
CA HIS A 90 6.54 9.93 4.00
C HIS A 90 7.71 9.29 3.23
N PRO A 91 8.59 10.07 2.57
CA PRO A 91 9.75 9.51 1.88
C PRO A 91 10.60 8.65 2.84
N ALA A 92 10.90 7.42 2.44
CA ALA A 92 11.67 6.49 3.30
C ALA A 92 13.19 6.55 3.06
N GLY A 93 13.64 7.17 1.96
CA GLY A 93 15.06 7.24 1.61
C GLY A 93 15.71 5.89 1.28
N HIS A 94 14.90 4.88 0.89
CA HIS A 94 15.36 3.52 0.68
C HIS A 94 15.62 3.20 -0.81
N VAL A 95 14.57 3.15 -1.62
CA VAL A 95 14.62 2.98 -3.08
C VAL A 95 13.74 4.02 -3.78
N LEU A 96 13.83 4.13 -5.11
CA LEU A 96 12.99 5.04 -5.89
C LEU A 96 11.50 4.81 -5.58
N GLY A 97 10.80 5.86 -5.16
CA GLY A 97 9.38 5.78 -4.80
C GLY A 97 9.07 5.24 -3.41
N SER A 98 10.07 4.88 -2.61
CA SER A 98 9.83 4.30 -1.29
C SER A 98 9.21 5.28 -0.30
N ALA A 99 8.21 4.80 0.43
CA ALA A 99 7.48 5.52 1.47
C ALA A 99 7.31 4.69 2.75
N GLN A 100 7.05 5.37 3.86
CA GLN A 100 6.64 4.82 5.17
C GLN A 100 5.41 5.55 5.71
#